data_AF-A0A3D3PSS4-F1
#
_entry.id   AF-A0A3D3PSS4-F1
#
_cell.length_a   1.000
_cell.length_b   1.000
_cell.length_c   1.000
_cell.angle_alpha   90.00
_cell.angle_beta   90.00
_cell.angle_gamma   90.00
#
_symmetry.space_group_name_H-M   'P 1'
#
loop_
_entity.id
_entity.type
_entity.pdbx_description
1 polymer ?
#
loop_
_entity_poly.entity_id
_entity_poly.type
_entity_poly.pdbx_seq_one_letter_code
_entity_poly.pdbx_strand_id
1 'polypeptide(L)'
;MSIVYSGLNHPLRVPLAAEVHSRPSLHLLAPESLTHLAVYLQPDANANGGNAIVQHEILLALCAHFGVAGPGSEAKYFFHDFGRFRIKWECHTEFATYTFAESHEHNLDLGLAFERVPLSHVPQEWLHRLQGKIMVAAHVVLDKASMKPDQQALEIHPVFDGNLLVGSNAQEGGEIWTDFLIQSDGFSRFVVRDVDMHEQQAGRLIQRLLEIETYRMMALLGLPHALRSAPILNAIEGELARLTAAMVDTDQTGGDAPADAVDDEQELLRNITGLAARIEKISLDNSYRFSASQAYFRLVQARIDELRESRIEGVPTVAEFMDRRLAPAMNTCESIARRQEALAERIAHTNDLLRTRVGIVQEQQNRQILQSMNTRAAQQLRLQQAVEGLSVVAISYYLASLFNYAGKALKATGWPVNPDVATGILLPAIAVAVWLGLRRIHKKAGVA
;
A
#
# COMPACT_ATOMS: atom_id res chain seq x y z
N MET A 1 -13.72 41.98 30.68
CA MET A 1 -13.00 40.68 30.75
C MET A 1 -12.70 40.27 29.32
N SER A 2 -11.43 40.11 28.95
CA SER A 2 -11.09 39.62 27.60
C SER A 2 -11.70 38.22 27.42
N ILE A 3 -12.44 38.02 26.32
CA ILE A 3 -13.07 36.73 25.98
C ILE A 3 -12.02 35.61 25.93
N VAL A 4 -10.73 35.93 25.74
CA VAL A 4 -9.62 34.99 25.68
C VAL A 4 -9.54 34.10 26.94
N TYR A 5 -9.90 34.61 28.12
CA TYR A 5 -9.82 33.91 29.41
C TYR A 5 -11.19 33.50 29.98
N SER A 6 -12.25 33.63 29.20
CA SER A 6 -13.60 33.20 29.61
C SER A 6 -13.72 31.69 29.50
N GLY A 7 -14.43 31.03 30.42
CA GLY A 7 -14.83 29.62 30.29
C GLY A 7 -15.73 29.34 29.07
N LEU A 8 -16.22 30.38 28.40
CA LEU A 8 -16.92 30.31 27.11
C LEU A 8 -15.96 30.13 25.92
N ASN A 9 -14.66 30.35 26.10
CA ASN A 9 -13.69 30.27 25.02
C ASN A 9 -13.25 28.83 24.81
N HIS A 10 -13.57 28.28 23.64
CA HIS A 10 -13.13 26.93 23.28
C HIS A 10 -11.58 26.86 23.30
N PRO A 11 -10.96 25.85 23.94
CA PRO A 11 -9.50 25.75 24.09
C PRO A 11 -8.73 25.83 22.76
N LEU A 12 -9.32 25.27 21.69
CA LEU A 12 -8.71 25.27 20.35
C LEU A 12 -8.97 26.53 19.52
N ARG A 13 -9.79 27.49 19.98
CA ARG A 13 -10.16 28.65 19.16
C ARG A 13 -8.94 29.45 18.69
N VAL A 14 -8.03 29.76 19.61
CA VAL A 14 -6.82 30.54 19.29
C VAL A 14 -5.82 29.71 18.47
N PRO A 15 -5.47 28.46 18.85
CA PRO A 15 -4.59 27.63 18.03
C PRO A 15 -5.09 27.40 16.59
N LEU A 16 -6.37 27.08 16.40
CA LEU A 16 -6.93 26.85 15.06
C LEU A 16 -7.01 28.13 14.23
N ALA A 17 -7.33 29.28 14.85
CA ALA A 17 -7.30 30.56 14.16
C ALA A 17 -5.87 30.97 13.77
N ALA A 18 -4.88 30.66 14.63
CA ALA A 18 -3.47 30.90 14.35
C ALA A 18 -2.95 29.99 13.22
N GLU A 19 -3.41 28.74 13.12
CA GLU A 19 -2.99 27.81 12.06
C GLU A 19 -3.25 28.39 10.66
N VAL A 20 -4.42 29.02 10.45
CA VAL A 20 -4.76 29.63 9.14
C VAL A 20 -3.84 30.80 8.77
N HIS A 21 -3.35 31.55 9.76
CA HIS A 21 -2.49 32.73 9.56
C HIS A 21 -1.00 32.41 9.66
N SER A 22 -0.63 31.14 9.91
CA SER A 22 0.75 30.73 10.18
C SER A 22 1.66 30.70 8.94
N ARG A 23 1.08 30.93 7.75
CA ARG A 23 1.77 30.78 6.44
C ARG A 23 1.86 32.08 5.63
N PRO A 24 2.37 33.20 6.16
CA PRO A 24 2.53 34.40 5.37
C PRO A 24 3.59 34.19 4.26
N SER A 25 3.35 34.79 3.10
CA SER A 25 4.37 34.90 2.05
C SER A 25 5.46 35.88 2.44
N LEU A 26 6.67 35.71 1.90
CA LEU A 26 7.74 36.71 2.06
C LEU A 26 7.27 38.05 1.49
N HIS A 27 7.51 39.14 2.22
CA HIS A 27 7.35 40.49 1.70
C HIS A 27 8.55 40.82 0.81
N LEU A 28 8.40 40.66 -0.50
CA LEU A 28 9.46 40.90 -1.50
C LEU A 28 9.16 42.20 -2.27
N LEU A 29 10.19 43.02 -2.48
CA LEU A 29 10.11 44.26 -3.26
C LEU A 29 11.28 44.32 -4.23
N ALA A 30 11.01 44.26 -5.54
CA ALA A 30 12.05 44.30 -6.56
C ALA A 30 12.97 45.55 -6.40
N PRO A 31 14.28 45.44 -6.59
CA PRO A 31 15.02 44.24 -7.02
C PRO A 31 15.52 43.37 -5.85
N GLU A 32 15.36 42.05 -5.94
CA GLU A 32 15.83 41.08 -4.95
C GLU A 32 16.37 39.79 -5.59
N SER A 33 17.31 39.13 -4.92
CA SER A 33 17.73 37.76 -5.24
C SER A 33 17.28 36.80 -4.14
N LEU A 34 16.92 35.59 -4.50
CA LEU A 34 16.53 34.53 -3.58
C LEU A 34 17.29 33.24 -3.83
N THR A 35 17.51 32.50 -2.75
CA THR A 35 17.95 31.10 -2.79
C THR A 35 16.94 30.24 -2.04
N HIS A 36 16.42 29.21 -2.69
CA HIS A 36 15.49 28.26 -2.10
C HIS A 36 16.13 26.87 -2.04
N LEU A 37 16.07 26.23 -0.88
CA LEU A 37 16.51 24.85 -0.67
C LEU A 37 15.35 24.03 -0.11
N ALA A 38 14.97 22.94 -0.77
CA ALA A 38 14.07 21.92 -0.22
C ALA A 38 14.88 20.68 0.18
N VAL A 39 14.99 20.44 1.48
CA VAL A 39 15.75 19.33 2.05
C VAL A 39 14.78 18.21 2.40
N TYR A 40 14.82 17.14 1.61
CA TYR A 40 14.05 15.92 1.81
C TYR A 40 14.74 15.00 2.81
N LEU A 41 13.98 14.57 3.83
CA LEU A 41 14.45 13.55 4.76
C LEU A 41 13.61 12.30 4.54
N GLN A 42 14.26 11.23 4.08
CA GLN A 42 13.60 9.94 3.98
C GLN A 42 13.21 9.48 5.39
N PRO A 43 11.96 9.04 5.61
CA PRO A 43 11.58 8.42 6.88
C PRO A 43 12.43 7.17 7.07
N ASP A 44 13.48 7.26 7.89
CA ASP A 44 14.30 6.12 8.25
C ASP A 44 13.69 5.49 9.50
N ALA A 45 13.47 4.18 9.49
CA ALA A 45 12.80 3.47 10.59
C ALA A 45 13.59 3.53 11.92
N ASN A 46 14.86 3.94 11.87
CA ASN A 46 15.80 3.96 12.98
C ASN A 46 16.25 5.37 13.41
N ALA A 47 15.74 6.44 12.76
CA ALA A 47 16.06 7.80 13.17
C ALA A 47 15.15 8.21 14.34
N ASN A 48 15.70 8.32 15.55
CA ASN A 48 14.99 8.67 16.80
C ASN A 48 14.46 10.12 16.86
N GLY A 49 14.25 10.78 15.72
CA GLY A 49 13.60 12.07 15.61
C GLY A 49 12.97 12.22 14.23
N GLY A 50 11.67 12.49 14.17
CA GLY A 50 11.00 12.78 12.90
C GLY A 50 11.60 14.02 12.21
N ASN A 51 11.31 14.21 10.92
CA ASN A 51 11.80 15.34 10.11
C ASN A 51 11.71 16.69 10.84
N ALA A 52 10.60 16.94 11.54
CA ALA A 52 10.40 18.18 12.29
C ALA A 52 11.50 18.44 13.33
N ILE A 53 11.92 17.44 14.10
CA ILE A 53 12.93 17.59 15.15
C ILE A 53 14.28 17.94 14.53
N VAL A 54 14.69 17.17 13.52
CA VAL A 54 15.99 17.35 12.85
C VAL A 54 16.09 18.73 12.18
N GLN A 55 15.05 19.12 11.41
CA GLN A 55 15.06 20.40 10.71
C GLN A 55 14.95 21.58 11.67
N HIS A 56 14.28 21.40 12.81
CA HIS A 56 14.23 22.39 13.87
C HIS A 56 15.60 22.61 14.51
N GLU A 57 16.34 21.55 14.87
CA GLU A 57 17.71 21.67 15.39
C GLU A 57 18.65 22.39 14.42
N ILE A 58 18.54 22.06 13.12
CA ILE A 58 19.28 22.74 12.05
C ILE A 58 18.94 24.23 12.02
N LEU A 59 17.67 24.60 12.06
CA LEU A 59 17.26 26.01 12.08
C LEU A 59 17.76 26.73 13.34
N LEU A 60 17.66 26.10 14.52
CA LEU A 60 18.16 26.69 15.78
C LEU A 60 19.65 26.97 15.73
N ALA A 61 20.44 26.10 15.09
CA ALA A 61 21.87 26.34 14.89
C ALA A 61 22.14 27.58 14.02
N LEU A 62 21.31 27.85 13.00
CA LEU A 62 21.40 29.08 12.21
C LEU A 62 21.05 30.30 13.05
N CYS A 63 19.93 30.25 13.79
CA CYS A 63 19.49 31.33 14.65
C CYS A 63 20.56 31.65 15.71
N ALA A 64 21.15 30.64 16.35
CA ALA A 64 22.20 30.79 17.33
C ALA A 64 23.47 31.44 16.75
N HIS A 65 23.86 31.09 15.51
CA HIS A 65 25.00 31.70 14.83
C HIS A 65 24.86 33.22 14.69
N PHE A 66 23.65 33.70 14.42
CA PHE A 66 23.35 35.12 14.27
C PHE A 66 22.80 35.78 15.54
N GLY A 67 22.77 35.07 16.68
CA GLY A 67 22.29 35.62 17.96
C GLY A 67 20.77 35.89 18.01
N VAL A 68 19.99 35.20 17.18
CA VAL A 68 18.54 35.34 17.07
C VAL A 68 17.84 34.26 17.89
N ALA A 69 16.74 34.62 18.55
CA ALA A 69 15.87 33.66 19.22
C ALA A 69 15.16 32.77 18.18
N GLY A 70 15.43 31.46 18.23
CA GLY A 70 14.76 30.50 17.37
C GLY A 70 13.28 30.29 17.73
N PRO A 71 12.51 29.66 16.84
CA PRO A 71 11.10 29.36 17.10
C PRO A 71 10.94 28.28 18.19
N GLY A 72 9.73 28.12 18.74
CA GLY A 72 9.42 27.03 19.68
C GLY A 72 9.41 25.65 19.00
N SER A 73 9.58 24.57 19.77
CA SER A 73 9.81 23.20 19.27
C SER A 73 8.72 22.65 18.32
N GLU A 74 7.48 23.12 18.47
CA GLU A 74 6.33 22.70 17.65
C GLU A 74 6.11 23.60 16.43
N ALA A 75 6.96 24.61 16.21
CA ALA A 75 6.79 25.54 15.10
C ALA A 75 7.06 24.86 13.75
N LYS A 76 6.14 25.06 12.82
CA LYS A 76 6.27 24.61 11.42
C LYS A 76 6.72 25.72 10.48
N TYR A 77 6.73 26.96 10.96
CA TYR A 77 7.04 28.14 10.17
C TYR A 77 7.95 29.05 10.97
N PHE A 78 8.91 29.66 10.30
CA PHE A 78 9.77 30.67 10.88
C PHE A 78 10.13 31.71 9.83
N PHE A 79 9.96 32.97 10.18
CA PHE A 79 10.38 34.10 9.37
C PHE A 79 11.24 35.02 10.22
N HIS A 80 12.36 35.46 9.67
CA HIS A 80 13.22 36.43 10.34
C HIS A 80 14.03 37.26 9.35
N ASP A 81 14.33 38.49 9.74
CA ASP A 81 15.23 39.39 9.02
C ASP A 81 16.56 39.50 9.78
N PHE A 82 17.63 38.99 9.18
CA PHE A 82 18.99 39.06 9.72
C PHE A 82 19.75 40.32 9.27
N GLY A 83 19.05 41.28 8.64
CA GLY A 83 19.58 42.53 8.11
C GLY A 83 20.18 42.37 6.71
N ARG A 84 21.13 41.43 6.53
CA ARG A 84 21.73 41.17 5.22
C ARG A 84 20.87 40.31 4.31
N PHE A 85 20.11 39.40 4.92
CA PHE A 85 19.16 38.54 4.24
C PHE A 85 17.98 38.24 5.17
N ARG A 86 16.87 37.87 4.57
CA ARG A 86 15.67 37.38 5.25
C ARG A 86 15.54 35.89 5.02
N ILE A 87 15.00 35.16 5.99
CA ILE A 87 14.69 33.74 5.85
C ILE A 87 13.19 33.50 5.97
N LYS A 88 12.67 32.60 5.13
CA LYS A 88 11.43 31.86 5.36
C LYS A 88 11.77 30.38 5.45
N TRP A 89 11.48 29.78 6.60
CA TRP A 89 11.58 28.35 6.83
C TRP A 89 10.20 27.73 7.00
N GLU A 90 9.97 26.60 6.34
CA GLU A 90 8.72 25.84 6.44
C GLU A 90 9.05 24.36 6.61
N CYS A 91 8.48 23.74 7.64
CA CYS A 91 8.65 22.32 7.91
C CYS A 91 7.40 21.55 7.49
N HIS A 92 7.59 20.63 6.55
CA HIS A 92 6.58 19.71 6.09
C HIS A 92 6.84 18.30 6.66
N THR A 93 5.95 17.36 6.35
CA THR A 93 6.07 15.98 6.83
C THR A 93 7.32 15.27 6.28
N GLU A 94 7.62 15.47 4.99
CA GLU A 94 8.71 14.74 4.30
C GLU A 94 9.96 15.59 4.00
N PHE A 95 9.85 16.93 4.08
CA PHE A 95 10.93 17.84 3.76
C PHE A 95 10.79 19.14 4.56
N ALA A 96 11.85 19.96 4.58
CA ALA A 96 11.76 21.35 5.00
C ALA A 96 12.32 22.26 3.91
N THR A 97 11.79 23.47 3.81
CA THR A 97 12.25 24.48 2.86
C THR A 97 12.94 25.62 3.59
N TYR A 98 14.05 26.08 3.04
CA TYR A 98 14.79 27.26 3.49
C TYR A 98 14.87 28.24 2.31
N THR A 99 14.15 29.35 2.41
CA THR A 99 14.16 30.41 1.40
C THR A 99 14.87 31.63 1.97
N PHE A 100 15.98 32.01 1.37
CA PHE A 100 16.77 33.18 1.70
C PHE A 100 16.49 34.27 0.68
N ALA A 101 16.29 35.51 1.12
CA ALA A 101 16.03 36.66 0.25
C ALA A 101 16.94 37.84 0.61
N GLU A 102 17.55 38.47 -0.39
CA GLU A 102 18.42 39.64 -0.26
C GLU A 102 17.92 40.74 -1.19
N SER A 103 17.72 41.94 -0.65
CA SER A 103 17.30 43.10 -1.43
C SER A 103 18.52 43.83 -2.01
N HIS A 104 18.36 44.37 -3.21
CA HIS A 104 19.38 45.16 -3.90
C HIS A 104 18.94 46.62 -4.01
N GLU A 105 19.89 47.55 -3.97
CA GLU A 105 19.58 48.98 -4.14
C GLU A 105 19.12 49.31 -5.56
N HIS A 106 19.63 48.58 -6.56
CA HIS A 106 19.38 48.79 -7.98
C HIS A 106 19.29 47.43 -8.69
N ASN A 107 18.59 47.37 -9.84
CA ASN A 107 18.57 46.16 -10.67
C ASN A 107 20.02 45.79 -11.05
N LEU A 108 20.35 44.52 -10.90
CA LEU A 108 21.62 43.97 -11.33
C LEU A 108 21.48 43.45 -12.76
N ASP A 109 22.60 43.34 -13.49
CA ASP A 109 22.62 42.49 -14.68
C ASP A 109 22.24 41.06 -14.27
N LEU A 110 21.42 40.37 -15.07
CA LEU A 110 20.89 39.05 -14.71
C LEU A 110 22.02 38.04 -14.43
N GLY A 111 23.11 38.07 -15.20
CA GLY A 111 24.26 37.20 -14.97
C GLY A 111 24.88 37.45 -13.59
N LEU A 112 25.10 38.72 -13.25
CA LEU A 112 25.63 39.12 -11.94
C LEU A 112 24.64 38.82 -10.80
N ALA A 113 23.33 38.92 -11.05
CA ALA A 113 22.29 38.64 -10.06
C ALA A 113 22.29 37.16 -9.63
N PHE A 114 22.56 36.25 -10.56
CA PHE A 114 22.73 34.82 -10.27
C PHE A 114 24.09 34.47 -9.65
N GLU A 115 25.10 35.34 -9.75
CA GLU A 115 26.35 35.20 -8.99
C GLU A 115 26.24 35.77 -7.57
N ARG A 116 25.43 36.81 -7.37
CA ARG A 116 25.19 37.48 -6.07
C ARG A 116 23.92 36.95 -5.41
N VAL A 117 24.02 35.72 -4.92
CA VAL A 117 22.91 35.01 -4.29
C VAL A 117 22.99 35.07 -2.76
N PRO A 118 21.85 35.14 -2.03
CA PRO A 118 21.83 35.28 -0.57
C PRO A 118 22.60 34.20 0.19
N LEU A 119 22.83 33.05 -0.45
CA LEU A 119 23.57 31.92 0.11
C LEU A 119 25.00 32.30 0.51
N SER A 120 25.61 33.33 -0.08
CA SER A 120 26.94 33.81 0.31
C SER A 120 27.00 34.36 1.74
N HIS A 121 25.87 34.76 2.30
CA HIS A 121 25.76 35.22 3.70
C HIS A 121 25.50 34.09 4.69
N VAL A 122 25.14 32.89 4.19
CA VAL A 122 24.83 31.73 5.03
C VAL A 122 26.14 31.01 5.39
N PRO A 123 26.39 30.69 6.68
CA PRO A 123 27.62 30.02 7.08
C PRO A 123 27.80 28.67 6.38
N GLN A 124 28.95 28.46 5.73
CA GLN A 124 29.22 27.20 5.04
C GLN A 124 29.13 26.00 6.01
N GLU A 125 29.62 26.14 7.24
CA GLU A 125 29.48 25.07 8.24
C GLU A 125 28.03 24.69 8.51
N TRP A 126 27.09 25.64 8.45
CA TRP A 126 25.68 25.36 8.61
C TRP A 126 25.13 24.55 7.42
N LEU A 127 25.52 24.91 6.19
CA LEU A 127 25.14 24.14 5.00
C LEU A 127 25.64 22.69 5.06
N HIS A 128 26.85 22.46 5.56
CA HIS A 128 27.39 21.11 5.77
C HIS A 128 26.68 20.32 6.88
N ARG A 129 25.96 21.00 7.78
CA ARG A 129 25.16 20.38 8.85
C ARG A 129 23.75 20.01 8.41
N LEU A 130 23.31 20.42 7.22
CA LEU A 130 22.01 20.02 6.70
C LEU A 130 21.90 18.50 6.69
N GLN A 131 20.85 17.97 7.33
CA GLN A 131 20.56 16.54 7.35
C GLN A 131 19.41 16.24 6.39
N GLY A 132 19.64 15.28 5.49
CA GLY A 132 18.72 14.92 4.42
C GLY A 132 19.39 14.98 3.06
N LYS A 133 18.59 15.11 2.01
CA LYS A 133 19.01 15.23 0.62
C LYS A 133 18.35 16.45 0.02
N ILE A 134 19.13 17.30 -0.66
CA ILE A 134 18.60 18.44 -1.40
C ILE A 134 17.79 17.89 -2.58
N MET A 135 16.47 18.11 -2.54
CA MET A 135 15.56 17.74 -3.62
C MET A 135 15.38 18.89 -4.61
N VAL A 136 15.39 20.13 -4.10
CA VAL A 136 15.36 21.35 -4.88
C VAL A 136 16.41 22.31 -4.34
N ALA A 137 17.15 22.91 -5.25
CA ALA A 137 17.97 24.08 -5.03
C ALA A 137 17.64 25.04 -6.17
N ALA A 138 17.16 26.24 -5.86
CA ALA A 138 16.75 27.21 -6.87
C ALA A 138 17.23 28.62 -6.54
N HIS A 139 17.64 29.35 -7.56
CA HIS A 139 17.85 30.79 -7.49
C HIS A 139 16.71 31.50 -8.20
N VAL A 140 16.20 32.57 -7.58
CA VAL A 140 15.20 33.45 -8.18
C VAL A 140 15.76 34.86 -8.21
N VAL A 141 15.70 35.50 -9.37
CA VAL A 141 15.98 36.93 -9.52
C VAL A 141 14.65 37.63 -9.73
N LEU A 142 14.32 38.55 -8.83
CA LEU A 142 13.17 39.44 -8.92
C LEU A 142 13.65 40.83 -9.32
N ASP A 143 13.39 41.24 -10.55
CA ASP A 143 13.80 42.56 -11.06
C ASP A 143 12.62 43.42 -11.46
N LYS A 144 12.79 44.74 -11.48
CA LYS A 144 11.80 45.64 -12.08
C LYS A 144 11.85 45.55 -13.60
N ALA A 145 10.70 45.39 -14.25
CA ALA A 145 10.61 45.34 -15.69
C ALA A 145 11.09 46.66 -16.31
N SER A 146 11.98 46.57 -17.30
CA SER A 146 12.35 47.70 -18.15
C SER A 146 11.32 47.88 -19.26
N MET A 147 11.05 49.13 -19.66
CA MET A 147 9.96 49.50 -20.59
C MET A 147 10.11 48.99 -22.05
N LYS A 148 11.14 48.20 -22.40
CA LYS A 148 11.41 47.80 -23.79
C LYS A 148 11.33 46.27 -23.98
N PRO A 149 10.24 45.73 -24.55
CA PRO A 149 10.04 44.30 -24.80
C PRO A 149 11.14 43.65 -25.67
N ASP A 150 11.64 44.35 -26.70
CA ASP A 150 12.60 43.77 -27.65
C ASP A 150 13.99 43.46 -27.04
N GLN A 151 14.34 44.09 -25.92
CA GLN A 151 15.60 43.83 -25.20
C GLN A 151 15.47 42.67 -24.19
N GLN A 152 14.23 42.32 -23.82
CA GLN A 152 13.95 41.39 -22.73
C GLN A 152 14.39 39.95 -23.04
N ALA A 153 14.09 39.45 -24.25
CA ALA A 153 14.50 38.11 -24.65
C ALA A 153 16.03 37.99 -24.76
N LEU A 154 16.70 39.05 -25.20
CA LEU A 154 18.16 39.08 -25.36
C LEU A 154 18.92 38.95 -24.04
N GLU A 155 18.34 39.47 -22.94
CA GLU A 155 18.93 39.42 -21.60
C GLU A 155 18.63 38.10 -20.86
N ILE A 156 17.47 37.49 -21.11
CA ILE A 156 17.04 36.28 -20.40
C ILE A 156 17.71 35.02 -20.97
N HIS A 157 17.79 34.87 -22.29
CA HIS A 157 18.34 33.64 -22.89
C HIS A 157 19.76 33.26 -22.42
N PRO A 158 20.71 34.20 -22.23
CA PRO A 158 22.06 33.88 -21.77
C PRO A 158 22.14 33.24 -20.38
N VAL A 159 21.22 33.57 -19.46
CA VAL A 159 21.24 33.02 -18.09
C VAL A 159 20.65 31.61 -17.99
N PHE A 160 20.14 31.08 -19.10
CA PHE A 160 19.61 29.72 -19.24
C PHE A 160 20.39 28.91 -20.30
N ASP A 161 21.63 29.29 -20.59
CA ASP A 161 22.53 28.59 -21.54
C ASP A 161 21.91 28.36 -22.95
N GLY A 162 20.97 29.22 -23.37
CA GLY A 162 20.28 29.10 -24.66
C GLY A 162 19.25 27.97 -24.74
N ASN A 163 18.84 27.39 -23.60
CA ASN A 163 17.81 26.37 -23.55
C ASN A 163 16.43 26.89 -23.97
N LEU A 164 15.53 25.96 -24.29
CA LEU A 164 14.12 26.27 -24.53
C LEU A 164 13.49 26.77 -23.23
N LEU A 165 13.04 28.02 -23.26
CA LEU A 165 12.42 28.67 -22.12
C LEU A 165 10.94 28.29 -21.99
N VAL A 166 10.49 28.34 -20.75
CA VAL A 166 9.10 28.39 -20.33
C VAL A 166 8.86 29.77 -19.76
N GLY A 167 7.77 30.39 -20.17
CA GLY A 167 7.49 31.76 -19.76
C GLY A 167 6.02 32.12 -19.91
N SER A 168 5.55 32.94 -18.97
CA SER A 168 4.18 33.40 -18.95
C SER A 168 4.02 34.70 -18.17
N ASN A 169 2.96 35.45 -18.50
CA ASN A 169 2.54 36.63 -17.75
C ASN A 169 1.54 36.18 -16.67
N ALA A 170 1.84 36.42 -15.40
CA ALA A 170 0.92 36.18 -14.28
C ALA A 170 -0.05 37.36 -14.11
N GLN A 171 -1.32 37.08 -13.76
CA GLN A 171 -2.32 38.14 -13.53
C GLN A 171 -1.94 39.13 -12.42
N GLU A 172 -0.98 38.80 -11.56
CA GLU A 172 -0.49 39.67 -10.50
C GLU A 172 0.46 40.77 -11.00
N GLY A 173 0.56 41.03 -12.32
CA GLY A 173 1.46 42.05 -12.88
C GLY A 173 2.91 41.60 -12.94
N GLY A 174 3.15 40.28 -12.93
CA GLY A 174 4.47 39.67 -12.96
C GLY A 174 4.70 38.89 -14.26
N GLU A 175 5.94 38.86 -14.72
CA GLU A 175 6.38 38.06 -15.87
C GLU A 175 7.36 37.00 -15.37
N ILE A 176 7.22 35.76 -15.82
CA ILE A 176 7.96 34.60 -15.31
C ILE A 176 8.78 33.97 -16.44
N TRP A 177 10.02 33.58 -16.13
CA TRP A 177 10.89 32.83 -17.04
C TRP A 177 11.69 31.76 -16.31
N THR A 178 11.74 30.55 -16.87
CA THR A 178 12.55 29.43 -16.39
C THR A 178 12.77 28.40 -17.51
N ASP A 179 13.73 27.49 -17.37
CA ASP A 179 13.84 26.29 -18.21
C ASP A 179 13.54 25.00 -17.43
N PHE A 180 13.25 25.10 -16.12
CA PHE A 180 13.10 23.98 -15.18
C PHE A 180 14.29 23.00 -15.13
N LEU A 181 15.46 23.44 -15.60
CA LEU A 181 16.71 22.67 -15.58
C LEU A 181 17.59 23.08 -14.42
N ILE A 182 18.39 22.13 -13.95
CA ILE A 182 19.47 22.38 -13.00
C ILE A 182 20.66 22.87 -13.81
N GLN A 183 21.13 24.08 -13.51
CA GLN A 183 22.25 24.70 -14.20
C GLN A 183 23.58 24.13 -13.69
N SER A 184 24.70 24.56 -14.28
CA SER A 184 26.03 24.05 -13.93
C SER A 184 26.46 24.30 -12.47
N ASP A 185 25.84 25.28 -11.81
CA ASP A 185 26.04 25.59 -10.39
C ASP A 185 25.25 24.67 -9.45
N GLY A 186 24.38 23.80 -9.98
CA GLY A 186 23.53 22.89 -9.22
C GLY A 186 22.18 23.49 -8.80
N PHE A 187 21.82 24.68 -9.28
CA PHE A 187 20.55 25.35 -8.96
C PHE A 187 19.67 25.45 -10.21
N SER A 188 18.36 25.31 -10.04
CA SER A 188 17.40 25.77 -11.05
C SER A 188 17.28 27.29 -11.00
N ARG A 189 16.94 27.92 -12.13
CA ARG A 189 16.86 29.38 -12.23
C ARG A 189 15.44 29.83 -12.56
N PHE A 190 15.04 30.93 -11.94
CA PHE A 190 13.81 31.64 -12.23
C PHE A 190 14.12 33.12 -12.34
N VAL A 191 13.64 33.75 -13.40
CA VAL A 191 13.60 35.21 -13.52
C VAL A 191 12.15 35.64 -13.40
N VAL A 192 11.87 36.50 -12.44
CA VAL A 192 10.56 37.11 -12.23
C VAL A 192 10.71 38.61 -12.41
N ARG A 193 9.91 39.20 -13.29
CA ARG A 193 9.91 40.65 -13.48
C ARG A 193 8.64 41.27 -12.94
N ASP A 194 8.83 42.35 -12.20
CA ASP A 194 7.80 43.23 -11.71
C ASP A 194 7.39 44.23 -12.80
N VAL A 195 6.27 43.95 -13.49
CA VAL A 195 5.71 44.82 -14.53
C VAL A 195 4.77 45.86 -13.92
N ASP A 196 3.88 45.42 -13.03
CA ASP A 196 2.93 46.26 -12.28
C ASP A 196 2.45 45.55 -11.00
N MET A 197 3.40 44.93 -10.28
CA MET A 197 3.08 44.23 -9.04
C MET A 197 2.87 45.21 -7.89
N HIS A 198 1.77 45.02 -7.17
CA HIS A 198 1.43 45.71 -5.94
C HIS A 198 2.07 45.02 -4.73
N GLU A 199 1.97 45.67 -3.57
CA GLU A 199 2.55 45.16 -2.31
C GLU A 199 2.13 43.70 -2.04
N GLN A 200 3.10 42.84 -1.72
CA GLN A 200 2.96 41.39 -1.45
C GLN A 200 2.68 40.49 -2.67
N GLN A 201 2.41 41.02 -3.86
CA GLN A 201 2.16 40.20 -5.06
C GLN A 201 3.41 39.40 -5.46
N ALA A 202 4.57 40.05 -5.56
CA ALA A 202 5.85 39.38 -5.83
C ALA A 202 6.13 38.20 -4.87
N GLY A 203 5.86 38.40 -3.58
CA GLY A 203 5.98 37.37 -2.55
C GLY A 203 5.16 36.11 -2.82
N ARG A 204 3.88 36.29 -3.15
CA ARG A 204 2.97 35.18 -3.46
C ARG A 204 3.33 34.51 -4.78
N LEU A 205 3.66 35.29 -5.80
CA LEU A 205 4.07 34.79 -7.11
C LEU A 205 5.30 33.87 -7.01
N ILE A 206 6.35 34.36 -6.35
CA ILE A 206 7.60 33.60 -6.17
C ILE A 206 7.36 32.38 -5.27
N GLN A 207 6.57 32.51 -4.21
CA GLN A 207 6.21 31.36 -3.39
C GLN A 207 5.51 30.27 -4.21
N ARG A 208 4.55 30.62 -5.09
CA ARG A 208 3.88 29.65 -5.96
C ARG A 208 4.85 28.96 -6.90
N LEU A 209 5.81 29.69 -7.48
CA LEU A 209 6.83 29.12 -8.36
C LEU A 209 7.73 28.13 -7.63
N LEU A 210 8.22 28.51 -6.43
CA LEU A 210 9.04 27.63 -5.60
C LEU A 210 8.26 26.40 -5.10
N GLU A 211 6.97 26.55 -4.82
CA GLU A 211 6.07 25.43 -4.49
C GLU A 211 5.84 24.52 -5.70
N ILE A 212 5.65 25.06 -6.91
CA ILE A 212 5.58 24.25 -8.15
C ILE A 212 6.86 23.45 -8.35
N GLU A 213 8.02 24.09 -8.17
CA GLU A 213 9.34 23.46 -8.31
C GLU A 213 9.55 22.35 -7.27
N THR A 214 9.18 22.61 -6.01
CA THR A 214 9.30 21.63 -4.93
C THR A 214 8.34 20.47 -5.12
N TYR A 215 7.06 20.75 -5.38
CA TYR A 215 6.03 19.74 -5.47
C TYR A 215 6.14 18.91 -6.76
N ARG A 216 6.67 19.44 -7.88
CA ARG A 216 6.95 18.61 -9.07
C ARG A 216 8.01 17.55 -8.76
N MET A 217 9.07 17.93 -8.03
CA MET A 217 10.15 17.00 -7.68
C MET A 217 9.67 15.96 -6.68
N MET A 218 8.90 16.38 -5.67
CA MET A 218 8.28 15.47 -4.71
C MET A 218 7.27 14.52 -5.35
N ALA A 219 6.49 14.99 -6.34
CA ALA A 219 5.58 14.15 -7.12
C ALA A 219 6.33 13.10 -7.93
N LEU A 220 7.45 13.47 -8.56
CA LEU A 220 8.26 12.57 -9.38
C LEU A 220 8.95 11.44 -8.59
N LEU A 221 9.05 11.53 -7.26
CA LEU A 221 9.59 10.44 -6.43
C LEU A 221 8.80 9.12 -6.58
N GLY A 222 7.53 9.15 -7.01
CA GLY A 222 6.76 7.94 -7.31
C GLY A 222 7.17 7.22 -8.59
N LEU A 223 7.74 7.93 -9.58
CA LEU A 223 8.01 7.34 -10.90
C LEU A 223 9.01 6.17 -10.84
N PRO A 224 10.15 6.25 -10.13
CA PRO A 224 11.06 5.11 -9.99
C PRO A 224 10.40 3.88 -9.35
N HIS A 225 9.46 4.08 -8.42
CA HIS A 225 8.70 2.99 -7.81
C HIS A 225 7.75 2.33 -8.80
N ALA A 226 7.08 3.13 -9.64
CA ALA A 226 6.22 2.62 -10.72
C ALA A 226 7.03 1.79 -11.73
N LEU A 227 8.17 2.31 -12.19
CA LEU A 227 9.04 1.64 -13.18
C LEU A 227 9.63 0.33 -12.64
N ARG A 228 10.03 0.28 -11.36
CA ARG A 228 10.50 -0.97 -10.72
C ARG A 228 9.38 -1.98 -10.49
N SER A 229 8.17 -1.52 -10.17
CA SER A 229 7.03 -2.39 -9.90
C SER A 229 6.47 -3.02 -11.17
N ALA A 230 6.47 -2.29 -12.29
CA ALA A 230 5.90 -2.75 -13.57
C ALA A 230 6.34 -4.17 -14.00
N PRO A 231 7.65 -4.51 -14.08
CA PRO A 231 8.07 -5.86 -14.48
C PRO A 231 7.68 -6.93 -13.44
N ILE A 232 7.66 -6.58 -12.15
CA ILE A 232 7.27 -7.52 -11.09
C ILE A 232 5.78 -7.86 -11.20
N LEU A 233 4.93 -6.86 -11.47
CA LEU A 233 3.50 -7.07 -11.69
C LEU A 233 3.23 -7.89 -12.96
N ASN A 234 3.98 -7.64 -14.04
CA ASN A 234 3.90 -8.48 -15.25
C ASN A 234 4.18 -9.96 -14.93
N ALA A 235 5.21 -10.23 -14.12
CA ALA A 235 5.56 -11.58 -13.73
C ALA A 235 4.49 -12.25 -12.86
N ILE A 236 3.96 -11.53 -11.85
CA ILE A 236 2.89 -12.04 -10.97
C ILE A 236 1.63 -12.32 -11.79
N GLU A 237 1.24 -11.42 -12.69
CA GLU A 237 0.05 -11.59 -13.53
C GLU A 237 0.18 -12.79 -14.48
N GLY A 238 1.35 -12.97 -15.10
CA GLY A 238 1.62 -14.14 -15.94
C GLY A 238 1.64 -15.45 -15.15
N GLU A 239 2.17 -15.45 -13.93
CA GLU A 239 2.15 -16.59 -13.04
C GLU A 239 0.73 -16.94 -12.58
N LEU A 240 -0.06 -15.95 -12.19
CA LEU A 240 -1.48 -16.13 -11.86
C LEU A 240 -2.25 -16.71 -13.03
N ALA A 241 -2.07 -16.18 -14.25
CA ALA A 241 -2.74 -16.69 -15.44
C ALA A 241 -2.44 -18.18 -15.70
N ARG A 242 -1.19 -18.60 -15.53
CA ARG A 242 -0.81 -20.02 -15.64
C ARG A 242 -1.44 -20.89 -14.56
N LEU A 243 -1.44 -20.44 -13.31
CA LEU A 243 -2.03 -21.18 -12.19
C LEU A 243 -3.55 -21.30 -12.34
N THR A 244 -4.23 -20.23 -12.77
CA THR A 244 -5.66 -20.27 -13.06
C THR A 244 -5.98 -21.21 -14.22
N ALA A 245 -5.16 -21.25 -15.28
CA ALA A 245 -5.33 -22.19 -16.38
C ALA A 245 -5.17 -23.65 -15.91
N ALA A 246 -4.12 -23.94 -15.12
CA ALA A 246 -3.92 -25.27 -14.54
C ALA A 246 -5.10 -25.72 -13.67
N MET A 247 -5.68 -24.81 -12.87
CA MET A 247 -6.87 -25.10 -12.07
C MET A 247 -8.08 -25.51 -12.93
N VAL A 248 -8.30 -24.85 -14.08
CA VAL A 248 -9.37 -25.18 -15.03
C VAL A 248 -9.11 -26.51 -15.75
N ASP A 249 -7.87 -26.80 -16.13
CA ASP A 249 -7.53 -28.08 -16.76
C ASP A 249 -7.78 -29.25 -15.79
N THR A 250 -7.44 -29.11 -14.51
CA THR A 250 -7.75 -30.12 -13.48
C THR A 250 -9.25 -30.33 -13.31
N ASP A 251 -10.10 -29.30 -13.50
CA ASP A 251 -11.56 -29.43 -13.49
C ASP A 251 -12.09 -30.30 -14.64
N GLN A 252 -11.51 -30.20 -15.84
CA GLN A 252 -11.99 -30.93 -17.02
C GLN A 252 -11.61 -32.41 -17.01
N THR A 253 -10.53 -32.78 -16.33
CA THR A 253 -10.10 -34.18 -16.17
C THR A 253 -10.81 -34.94 -15.04
N GLY A 254 -11.78 -34.32 -14.34
CA GLY A 254 -12.48 -34.83 -13.15
C GLY A 254 -13.40 -36.04 -13.33
N GLY A 255 -13.15 -36.91 -14.32
CA GLY A 255 -13.91 -38.15 -14.54
C GLY A 255 -13.49 -39.33 -13.67
N ASP A 256 -12.22 -39.45 -13.28
CA ASP A 256 -11.68 -40.58 -12.49
C ASP A 256 -10.26 -40.25 -11.97
N ALA A 257 -10.08 -39.13 -11.25
CA ALA A 257 -8.75 -38.68 -10.83
C ALA A 257 -8.21 -39.46 -9.60
N PRO A 258 -6.94 -39.93 -9.58
CA PRO A 258 -6.34 -40.66 -8.47
C PRO A 258 -6.11 -39.79 -7.22
N ALA A 259 -5.69 -40.43 -6.12
CA ALA A 259 -5.36 -39.76 -4.84
C ALA A 259 -4.32 -38.62 -4.95
N ASP A 260 -3.53 -38.58 -6.03
CA ASP A 260 -2.53 -37.54 -6.31
C ASP A 260 -3.14 -36.15 -6.60
N ALA A 261 -4.44 -36.06 -6.91
CA ALA A 261 -5.12 -34.80 -7.23
C ALA A 261 -5.20 -33.80 -6.05
N VAL A 262 -5.11 -34.27 -4.79
CA VAL A 262 -5.13 -33.39 -3.61
C VAL A 262 -3.80 -32.69 -3.39
N ASP A 263 -2.68 -33.37 -3.67
CA ASP A 263 -1.34 -32.79 -3.53
C ASP A 263 -1.12 -31.70 -4.59
N ASP A 264 -1.61 -31.91 -5.81
CA ASP A 264 -1.60 -30.90 -6.88
C ASP A 264 -2.42 -29.64 -6.51
N GLU A 265 -3.61 -29.82 -5.92
CA GLU A 265 -4.44 -28.69 -5.46
C GLU A 265 -3.81 -27.92 -4.28
N GLN A 266 -3.17 -28.63 -3.34
CA GLN A 266 -2.43 -27.99 -2.25
C GLN A 266 -1.21 -27.21 -2.75
N GLU A 267 -0.51 -27.72 -3.75
CA GLU A 267 0.60 -27.01 -4.39
C GLU A 267 0.12 -25.75 -5.11
N LEU A 268 -0.99 -25.82 -5.86
CA LEU A 268 -1.62 -24.63 -6.45
C LEU A 268 -1.96 -23.58 -5.37
N LEU A 269 -2.51 -24.00 -4.24
CA LEU A 269 -2.89 -23.10 -3.14
C LEU A 269 -1.67 -22.41 -2.53
N ARG A 270 -0.59 -23.17 -2.31
CA ARG A 270 0.68 -22.63 -1.83
C ARG A 270 1.23 -21.58 -2.79
N ASN A 271 1.18 -21.85 -4.10
CA ASN A 271 1.71 -20.94 -5.12
C ASN A 271 0.88 -19.64 -5.20
N ILE A 272 -0.46 -19.73 -5.19
CA ILE A 272 -1.34 -18.55 -5.18
C ILE A 272 -1.16 -17.74 -3.88
N THR A 273 -1.04 -18.40 -2.74
CA THR A 273 -0.75 -17.71 -1.46
C THR A 273 0.60 -16.99 -1.51
N GLY A 274 1.60 -17.59 -2.16
CA GLY A 274 2.89 -16.95 -2.42
C GLY A 274 2.78 -15.70 -3.31
N LEU A 275 1.91 -15.73 -4.32
CA LEU A 275 1.60 -14.55 -5.14
C LEU A 275 0.93 -13.44 -4.30
N ALA A 276 -0.02 -13.81 -3.42
CA ALA A 276 -0.69 -12.88 -2.53
C ALA A 276 0.30 -12.17 -1.61
N ALA A 277 1.23 -12.92 -0.99
CA ALA A 277 2.28 -12.33 -0.16
C ALA A 277 3.21 -11.38 -0.95
N ARG A 278 3.53 -11.72 -2.20
CA ARG A 278 4.37 -10.87 -3.06
C ARG A 278 3.68 -9.57 -3.45
N ILE A 279 2.41 -9.60 -3.83
CA ILE A 279 1.66 -8.38 -4.18
C ILE A 279 1.45 -7.49 -2.95
N GLU A 280 1.14 -8.08 -1.79
CA GLU A 280 0.96 -7.36 -0.53
C GLU A 280 2.24 -6.63 -0.12
N LYS A 281 3.39 -7.29 -0.22
CA LYS A 281 4.69 -6.67 0.05
C LYS A 281 4.93 -5.44 -0.84
N ILE A 282 4.67 -5.56 -2.15
CA ILE A 282 4.86 -4.46 -3.10
C ILE A 282 3.87 -3.31 -2.82
N SER A 283 2.64 -3.64 -2.43
CA SER A 283 1.62 -2.66 -2.06
C SER A 283 2.03 -1.87 -0.82
N LEU A 284 2.48 -2.55 0.24
CA LEU A 284 2.98 -1.91 1.46
C LEU A 284 4.19 -1.01 1.17
N ASP A 285 5.13 -1.46 0.35
CA ASP A 285 6.35 -0.71 0.01
C ASP A 285 6.07 0.57 -0.79
N ASN A 286 4.98 0.63 -1.59
CA ASN A 286 4.75 1.71 -2.55
C ASN A 286 3.49 2.56 -2.29
N SER A 287 2.52 2.08 -1.52
CA SER A 287 1.22 2.74 -1.31
C SER A 287 1.36 4.19 -0.84
N TYR A 288 2.19 4.42 0.19
CA TYR A 288 2.47 5.76 0.69
C TYR A 288 3.04 6.66 -0.41
N ARG A 289 4.04 6.17 -1.15
CA ARG A 289 4.74 6.97 -2.17
C ARG A 289 3.82 7.32 -3.34
N PHE A 290 2.96 6.40 -3.80
CA PHE A 290 1.99 6.70 -4.86
C PHE A 290 0.93 7.70 -4.40
N SER A 291 0.39 7.52 -3.19
CA SER A 291 -0.57 8.47 -2.59
C SER A 291 0.04 9.86 -2.43
N ALA A 292 1.27 9.96 -1.89
CA ALA A 292 2.01 11.20 -1.76
C ALA A 292 2.26 11.86 -3.12
N SER A 293 2.68 11.09 -4.13
CA SER A 293 2.95 11.60 -5.47
C SER A 293 1.69 12.22 -6.10
N GLN A 294 0.54 11.57 -5.97
CA GLN A 294 -0.74 12.10 -6.44
C GLN A 294 -1.17 13.35 -5.66
N ALA A 295 -0.93 13.39 -4.35
CA ALA A 295 -1.20 14.57 -3.54
C ALA A 295 -0.35 15.78 -3.97
N TYR A 296 0.96 15.60 -4.16
CA TYR A 296 1.83 16.67 -4.66
C TYR A 296 1.46 17.11 -6.07
N PHE A 297 1.10 16.18 -6.96
CA PHE A 297 0.65 16.53 -8.31
C PHE A 297 -0.58 17.45 -8.28
N ARG A 298 -1.56 17.17 -7.42
CA ARG A 298 -2.72 18.06 -7.21
C ARG A 298 -2.32 19.43 -6.67
N LEU A 299 -1.30 19.50 -5.80
CA LEU A 299 -0.78 20.79 -5.32
C LEU A 299 -0.10 21.57 -6.45
N VAL A 300 0.67 20.92 -7.32
CA VAL A 300 1.26 21.56 -8.51
C VAL A 300 0.15 22.17 -9.38
N GLN A 301 -0.89 21.39 -9.70
CA GLN A 301 -2.02 21.87 -10.50
C GLN A 301 -2.71 23.08 -9.85
N ALA A 302 -3.01 23.00 -8.55
CA ALA A 302 -3.63 24.11 -7.82
C ALA A 302 -2.77 25.39 -7.88
N ARG A 303 -1.43 25.27 -7.77
CA ARG A 303 -0.54 26.44 -7.85
C ARG A 303 -0.45 27.02 -9.24
N ILE A 304 -0.44 26.18 -10.28
CA ILE A 304 -0.49 26.63 -11.67
C ILE A 304 -1.81 27.39 -11.93
N ASP A 305 -2.94 26.86 -11.48
CA ASP A 305 -4.25 27.52 -11.62
C ASP A 305 -4.27 28.89 -10.92
N GLU A 306 -3.61 29.00 -9.76
CA GLU A 306 -3.48 30.25 -9.01
C GLU A 306 -2.55 31.28 -9.67
N LEU A 307 -1.58 30.87 -10.51
CA LEU A 307 -0.75 31.82 -11.28
C LEU A 307 -1.62 32.63 -12.25
N ARG A 308 -2.73 32.04 -12.72
CA ARG A 308 -3.63 32.61 -13.74
C ARG A 308 -2.82 33.14 -14.92
N GLU A 309 -1.94 32.30 -15.40
CA GLU A 309 -0.96 32.68 -16.40
C GLU A 309 -1.62 32.94 -17.76
N SER A 310 -1.02 33.87 -18.49
CA SER A 310 -1.35 34.18 -19.88
C SER A 310 -0.11 34.02 -20.75
N ARG A 311 -0.33 33.61 -21.98
CA ARG A 311 0.72 33.21 -22.90
C ARG A 311 1.61 34.39 -23.30
N ILE A 312 2.92 34.16 -23.32
CA ILE A 312 3.89 34.98 -24.06
C ILE A 312 4.04 34.33 -25.45
N GLU A 313 3.96 35.14 -26.52
CA GLU A 313 4.01 34.62 -27.89
C GLU A 313 5.31 33.85 -28.16
N GLY A 314 5.19 32.67 -28.76
CA GLY A 314 6.34 31.81 -29.09
C GLY A 314 6.92 30.99 -27.94
N VAL A 315 6.41 31.15 -26.70
CA VAL A 315 6.94 30.47 -25.51
C VAL A 315 5.84 29.61 -24.86
N PRO A 316 6.13 28.36 -24.45
CA PRO A 316 5.19 27.55 -23.68
C PRO A 316 5.01 28.12 -22.27
N THR A 317 3.79 28.02 -21.76
CA THR A 317 3.48 28.44 -20.39
C THR A 317 3.89 27.37 -19.36
N VAL A 318 3.84 27.69 -18.07
CA VAL A 318 4.19 26.73 -17.00
C VAL A 318 3.22 25.54 -17.01
N ALA A 319 1.92 25.80 -17.20
CA ALA A 319 0.89 24.77 -17.35
C ALA A 319 1.18 23.84 -18.53
N GLU A 320 1.44 24.40 -19.72
CA GLU A 320 1.69 23.61 -20.93
C GLU A 320 2.94 22.74 -20.79
N PHE A 321 3.98 23.27 -20.15
CA PHE A 321 5.18 22.51 -19.85
C PHE A 321 4.88 21.36 -18.88
N MET A 322 4.18 21.62 -17.78
CA MET A 322 3.88 20.62 -16.76
C MET A 322 2.92 19.54 -17.27
N ASP A 323 1.89 19.90 -18.05
CA ASP A 323 0.98 18.93 -18.66
C ASP A 323 1.73 17.98 -19.59
N ARG A 324 2.71 18.48 -20.34
CA ARG A 324 3.48 17.66 -21.29
C ARG A 324 4.59 16.85 -20.62
N ARG A 325 5.19 17.34 -19.52
CA ARG A 325 6.42 16.77 -18.94
C ARG A 325 6.22 16.08 -17.59
N LEU A 326 5.22 16.48 -16.80
CA LEU A 326 4.92 15.91 -15.49
C LEU A 326 3.74 14.92 -15.54
N ALA A 327 2.64 15.26 -16.22
CA ALA A 327 1.44 14.44 -16.23
C ALA A 327 1.65 12.99 -16.71
N PRO A 328 2.47 12.69 -17.75
CA PRO A 328 2.72 11.31 -18.16
C PRO A 328 3.35 10.43 -17.07
N ALA A 329 4.24 11.00 -16.26
CA ALA A 329 4.85 10.30 -15.13
C ALA A 329 3.79 9.99 -14.06
N MET A 330 2.88 10.93 -13.79
CA MET A 330 1.81 10.74 -12.80
C MET A 330 0.77 9.72 -13.26
N ASN A 331 0.41 9.74 -14.55
CA ASN A 331 -0.45 8.71 -15.15
C ASN A 331 0.16 7.31 -15.04
N THR A 332 1.50 7.20 -15.15
CA THR A 332 2.21 5.94 -14.96
C THR A 332 2.10 5.46 -13.51
N CYS A 333 2.34 6.33 -12.53
CA CYS A 333 2.16 6.01 -11.11
C CYS A 333 0.73 5.54 -10.81
N GLU A 334 -0.28 6.26 -11.29
CA GLU A 334 -1.69 5.91 -11.10
C GLU A 334 -2.05 4.58 -11.78
N SER A 335 -1.57 4.34 -13.01
CA SER A 335 -1.81 3.09 -13.71
C SER A 335 -1.21 1.89 -12.98
N ILE A 336 -0.01 2.03 -12.41
CA ILE A 336 0.63 0.96 -11.65
C ILE A 336 -0.09 0.73 -10.32
N ALA A 337 -0.48 1.78 -9.60
CA ALA A 337 -1.24 1.65 -8.36
C ALA A 337 -2.57 0.90 -8.59
N ARG A 338 -3.36 1.30 -9.59
CA ARG A 338 -4.61 0.62 -9.95
C ARG A 338 -4.39 -0.83 -10.36
N ARG A 339 -3.30 -1.11 -11.09
CA ARG A 339 -2.95 -2.48 -11.47
C ARG A 339 -2.55 -3.34 -10.28
N GLN A 340 -1.88 -2.77 -9.27
CA GLN A 340 -1.56 -3.48 -8.02
C GLN A 340 -2.83 -3.90 -7.30
N GLU A 341 -3.78 -2.98 -7.13
CA GLU A 341 -5.06 -3.22 -6.47
C GLU A 341 -5.88 -4.29 -7.20
N ALA A 342 -6.06 -4.13 -8.52
CA ALA A 342 -6.80 -5.09 -9.33
C ALA A 342 -6.18 -6.50 -9.31
N LEU A 343 -4.84 -6.59 -9.31
CA LEU A 343 -4.16 -7.89 -9.24
C LEU A 343 -4.29 -8.52 -7.85
N ALA A 344 -4.23 -7.72 -6.78
CA ALA A 344 -4.46 -8.20 -5.42
C ALA A 344 -5.88 -8.77 -5.25
N GLU A 345 -6.90 -8.05 -5.73
CA GLU A 345 -8.29 -8.53 -5.73
C GLU A 345 -8.44 -9.84 -6.52
N ARG A 346 -7.84 -9.92 -7.71
CA ARG A 346 -7.90 -11.13 -8.53
C ARG A 346 -7.22 -12.33 -7.88
N ILE A 347 -6.08 -12.12 -7.23
CA ILE A 347 -5.39 -13.17 -6.48
C ILE A 347 -6.24 -13.63 -5.29
N ALA A 348 -6.79 -12.69 -4.52
CA ALA A 348 -7.64 -13.01 -3.37
C ALA A 348 -8.85 -13.84 -3.77
N HIS A 349 -9.55 -13.42 -4.83
CA HIS A 349 -10.68 -14.17 -5.37
C HIS A 349 -10.29 -15.57 -5.85
N THR A 350 -9.15 -15.71 -6.55
CA THR A 350 -8.68 -17.02 -7.02
C THR A 350 -8.31 -17.94 -5.85
N ASN A 351 -7.70 -17.38 -4.80
CA ASN A 351 -7.36 -18.09 -3.57
C ASN A 351 -8.62 -18.61 -2.85
N ASP A 352 -9.67 -17.79 -2.78
CA ASP A 352 -10.93 -18.18 -2.16
C ASP A 352 -11.61 -19.31 -2.94
N LEU A 353 -11.66 -19.24 -4.27
CA LEU A 353 -12.19 -20.31 -5.11
C LEU A 353 -11.45 -21.63 -4.90
N LEU A 354 -10.11 -21.60 -4.89
CA LEU A 354 -9.30 -22.79 -4.70
C LEU A 354 -9.48 -23.38 -3.30
N ARG A 355 -9.57 -22.53 -2.26
CA ARG A 355 -9.86 -22.98 -0.90
C ARG A 355 -11.23 -23.66 -0.79
N THR A 356 -12.25 -23.10 -1.44
CA THR A 356 -13.58 -23.75 -1.51
C THR A 356 -13.49 -25.11 -2.19
N ARG A 357 -12.75 -25.21 -3.30
CA ARG A 357 -12.56 -26.46 -4.03
C ARG A 357 -11.86 -27.54 -3.20
N VAL A 358 -10.73 -27.21 -2.58
CA VAL A 358 -10.00 -28.14 -1.68
C VAL A 358 -10.91 -28.63 -0.56
N GLY A 359 -11.74 -27.74 0.00
CA GLY A 359 -12.75 -28.11 1.00
C GLY A 359 -13.76 -29.14 0.49
N ILE A 360 -14.28 -28.97 -0.72
CA ILE A 360 -15.21 -29.93 -1.36
C ILE A 360 -14.53 -31.28 -1.61
N VAL A 361 -13.31 -31.29 -2.14
CA VAL A 361 -12.57 -32.53 -2.43
C VAL A 361 -12.28 -33.30 -1.13
N GLN A 362 -11.87 -32.61 -0.06
CA GLN A 362 -11.68 -33.22 1.25
C GLN A 362 -12.98 -33.80 1.83
N GLU A 363 -14.11 -33.09 1.69
CA GLU A 363 -15.41 -33.58 2.15
C GLU A 363 -15.85 -34.82 1.37
N GLN A 364 -15.64 -34.85 0.05
CA GLN A 364 -15.92 -36.02 -0.78
C GLN A 364 -15.07 -37.23 -0.38
N GLN A 365 -13.77 -37.04 -0.13
CA GLN A 365 -12.89 -38.11 0.37
C GLN A 365 -13.35 -38.64 1.74
N ASN A 366 -13.68 -37.73 2.68
CA ASN A 366 -14.21 -38.13 3.99
C ASN A 366 -15.50 -38.95 3.84
N ARG A 367 -16.39 -38.55 2.94
CA ARG A 367 -17.62 -39.30 2.65
C ARG A 367 -17.33 -40.68 2.06
N GLN A 368 -16.38 -40.81 1.13
CA GLN A 368 -15.97 -42.10 0.56
C GLN A 368 -15.37 -43.02 1.63
N ILE A 369 -14.53 -42.50 2.52
CA ILE A 369 -13.96 -43.25 3.64
C ILE A 369 -15.08 -43.79 4.53
N LEU A 370 -16.03 -42.94 4.94
CA LEU A 370 -17.17 -43.35 5.76
C LEU A 370 -18.06 -44.41 5.07
N GLN A 371 -18.28 -44.30 3.76
CA GLN A 371 -19.01 -45.30 2.97
C GLN A 371 -18.27 -46.65 2.91
N SER A 372 -16.95 -46.62 2.72
CA SER A 372 -16.12 -47.83 2.74
C SER A 372 -16.12 -48.51 4.12
N MET A 373 -16.16 -47.72 5.19
CA MET A 373 -16.27 -48.22 6.56
C MET A 373 -17.63 -48.86 6.81
N ASN A 374 -18.72 -48.21 6.39
CA ASN A 374 -20.08 -48.75 6.51
C ASN A 374 -20.26 -50.04 5.73
N THR A 375 -19.71 -50.15 4.51
CA THR A 375 -19.79 -51.38 3.72
C THR A 375 -19.01 -52.52 4.37
N ARG A 376 -17.80 -52.26 4.88
CA ARG A 376 -17.02 -53.25 5.65
C ARG A 376 -17.75 -53.68 6.93
N ALA A 377 -18.34 -52.75 7.68
CA ALA A 377 -19.13 -53.06 8.87
C ALA A 377 -20.36 -53.92 8.53
N ALA A 378 -21.07 -53.60 7.44
CA ALA A 378 -22.20 -54.40 6.97
C ALA A 378 -21.79 -55.81 6.54
N GLN A 379 -20.63 -55.96 5.90
CA GLN A 379 -20.07 -57.29 5.56
C GLN A 379 -19.71 -58.09 6.82
N GLN A 380 -19.10 -57.45 7.82
CA GLN A 380 -18.81 -58.08 9.11
C GLN A 380 -20.09 -58.55 9.82
N LEU A 381 -21.15 -57.72 9.82
CA LEU A 381 -22.45 -58.09 10.38
C LEU A 381 -23.06 -59.31 9.67
N ARG A 382 -23.01 -59.36 8.34
CA ARG A 382 -23.53 -60.52 7.59
C ARG A 382 -22.76 -61.81 7.87
N LEU A 383 -21.43 -61.73 7.98
CA LEU A 383 -20.60 -62.88 8.34
C LEU A 383 -20.91 -63.34 9.77
N GLN A 384 -21.10 -62.41 10.70
CA GLN A 384 -21.49 -62.72 12.07
C GLN A 384 -22.86 -63.42 12.10
N GLN A 385 -23.86 -62.89 11.38
CA GLN A 385 -25.18 -63.52 11.27
C GLN A 385 -25.12 -64.92 10.63
N ALA A 386 -24.25 -65.14 9.64
CA ALA A 386 -24.05 -66.46 9.04
C ALA A 386 -23.46 -67.46 10.04
N VAL A 387 -22.49 -67.04 10.86
CA VAL A 387 -21.91 -67.86 11.94
C VAL A 387 -22.94 -68.14 13.04
N GLU A 388 -23.78 -67.15 13.38
CA GLU A 388 -24.89 -67.35 14.31
C GLU A 388 -25.92 -68.37 13.78
N GLY A 389 -26.24 -68.33 12.49
CA GLY A 389 -27.11 -69.33 11.85
C GLY A 389 -26.52 -70.74 11.94
N LEU A 390 -25.21 -70.89 11.74
CA LEU A 390 -24.51 -72.16 11.86
C LEU A 390 -24.48 -72.67 13.32
N SER A 391 -24.34 -71.77 14.30
CA SER A 391 -24.31 -72.15 15.71
C SER A 391 -25.66 -72.70 16.20
N VAL A 392 -26.79 -72.22 15.68
CA VAL A 392 -28.12 -72.78 15.96
C VAL A 392 -28.19 -74.26 15.55
N VAL A 393 -27.65 -74.60 14.38
CA VAL A 393 -27.62 -75.99 13.88
C VAL A 393 -26.72 -76.85 14.77
N ALA A 394 -25.51 -76.38 15.08
CA ALA A 394 -24.56 -77.10 15.92
C ALA A 394 -25.10 -77.34 17.34
N ILE A 395 -25.61 -76.31 18.01
CA ILE A 395 -26.18 -76.38 19.36
C ILE A 395 -27.40 -77.32 19.37
N SER A 396 -28.29 -77.22 18.39
CA SER A 396 -29.47 -78.09 18.31
C SER A 396 -29.09 -79.57 18.16
N TYR A 397 -28.07 -79.87 17.35
CA TYR A 397 -27.54 -81.23 17.21
C TYR A 397 -26.93 -81.76 18.51
N TYR A 398 -26.11 -80.96 19.20
CA TYR A 398 -25.53 -81.35 20.48
C TYR A 398 -26.61 -81.57 21.56
N LEU A 399 -27.62 -80.70 21.64
CA LEU A 399 -28.72 -80.84 22.60
C LEU A 399 -29.54 -82.10 22.32
N ALA A 400 -29.91 -82.35 21.05
CA ALA A 400 -30.65 -83.54 20.65
C ALA A 400 -29.86 -84.83 20.96
N SER A 401 -28.55 -84.81 20.72
CA SER A 401 -27.65 -85.92 21.08
C SER A 401 -27.65 -86.17 22.59
N LEU A 402 -27.58 -85.11 23.40
CA LEU A 402 -27.61 -85.21 24.87
C LEU A 402 -28.94 -85.79 25.38
N PHE A 403 -30.07 -85.34 24.84
CA PHE A 403 -31.39 -85.90 25.17
C PHE A 403 -31.52 -87.36 24.74
N ASN A 404 -30.95 -87.75 23.59
CA ASN A 404 -30.93 -89.15 23.16
C ASN A 404 -30.12 -90.03 24.13
N TYR A 405 -28.94 -89.56 24.57
CA TYR A 405 -28.14 -90.27 25.58
C TYR A 405 -28.88 -90.38 26.92
N ALA A 406 -29.54 -89.31 27.39
CA ALA A 406 -30.36 -89.35 28.59
C ALA A 406 -31.56 -90.30 28.45
N GLY A 407 -32.22 -90.31 27.28
CA GLY A 407 -33.32 -91.23 26.97
C GLY A 407 -32.87 -92.70 26.94
N LYS A 408 -31.69 -92.98 26.38
CA LYS A 408 -31.07 -94.31 26.42
C LYS A 408 -30.73 -94.75 27.84
N ALA A 409 -30.24 -93.84 28.70
CA ALA A 409 -30.00 -94.12 30.11
C ALA A 409 -31.30 -94.41 30.88
N LEU A 410 -32.37 -93.66 30.64
CA LEU A 410 -33.70 -93.91 31.23
C LEU A 410 -34.33 -95.24 30.74
N LYS A 411 -34.14 -95.60 29.47
CA LYS A 411 -34.57 -96.91 28.95
C LYS A 411 -33.87 -98.06 29.66
N ALA A 412 -32.60 -97.90 30.03
CA ALA A 412 -31.86 -98.89 30.84
C ALA A 412 -32.43 -99.06 32.27
N THR A 413 -33.24 -98.11 32.76
CA THR A 413 -33.93 -98.17 34.07
C THR A 413 -35.36 -98.75 34.01
N GLY A 414 -35.83 -99.24 32.85
CA GLY A 414 -37.08 -100.01 32.74
C GLY A 414 -38.31 -99.23 32.25
N TRP A 415 -38.16 -98.00 31.75
CA TRP A 415 -39.26 -97.18 31.23
C TRP A 415 -39.57 -97.48 29.75
N PRO A 416 -40.84 -97.70 29.33
CA PRO A 416 -41.21 -98.16 27.98
C PRO A 416 -41.32 -97.03 26.94
N VAL A 417 -40.28 -96.21 26.77
CA VAL A 417 -40.24 -95.17 25.71
C VAL A 417 -39.14 -95.50 24.72
N ASN A 418 -39.46 -95.48 23.42
CA ASN A 418 -38.47 -95.66 22.35
C ASN A 418 -37.67 -94.35 22.15
N PRO A 419 -36.38 -94.29 22.52
CA PRO A 419 -35.60 -93.05 22.56
C PRO A 419 -35.46 -92.41 21.17
N ASP A 420 -35.43 -93.21 20.11
CA ASP A 420 -35.22 -92.71 18.76
C ASP A 420 -36.46 -91.98 18.22
N VAL A 421 -37.67 -92.48 18.52
CA VAL A 421 -38.95 -91.82 18.14
C VAL A 421 -39.15 -90.55 18.96
N ALA A 422 -38.86 -90.60 20.27
CA ALA A 422 -38.96 -89.44 21.15
C ALA A 422 -37.99 -88.33 20.71
N THR A 423 -36.74 -88.67 20.38
CA THR A 423 -35.75 -87.70 19.89
C THR A 423 -36.14 -87.12 18.54
N GLY A 424 -36.70 -87.92 17.62
CA GLY A 424 -37.17 -87.45 16.31
C GLY A 424 -38.32 -86.42 16.40
N ILE A 425 -39.25 -86.61 17.35
CA ILE A 425 -40.34 -85.64 17.60
C ILE A 425 -39.82 -84.40 18.33
N LEU A 426 -38.85 -84.57 19.24
CA LEU A 426 -38.31 -83.48 20.05
C LEU A 426 -37.32 -82.58 19.29
N LEU A 427 -36.67 -83.10 18.25
CA LEU A 427 -35.68 -82.37 17.43
C LEU A 427 -36.20 -81.04 16.85
N PRO A 428 -37.36 -80.98 16.15
CA PRO A 428 -37.90 -79.71 15.66
C PRO A 428 -38.27 -78.76 16.81
N ALA A 429 -38.76 -79.28 17.93
CA ALA A 429 -39.07 -78.46 19.12
C ALA A 429 -37.79 -77.86 19.73
N ILE A 430 -36.70 -78.62 19.82
CA ILE A 430 -35.38 -78.15 20.28
C ILE A 430 -34.83 -77.09 19.34
N ALA A 431 -34.87 -77.32 18.02
CA ALA A 431 -34.38 -76.35 17.04
C ALA A 431 -35.13 -75.01 17.13
N VAL A 432 -36.45 -75.04 17.25
CA VAL A 432 -37.29 -73.84 17.43
C VAL A 432 -37.00 -73.17 18.78
N ALA A 433 -36.82 -73.93 19.86
CA ALA A 433 -36.51 -73.40 21.18
C ALA A 433 -35.13 -72.72 21.22
N VAL A 434 -34.10 -73.33 20.63
CA VAL A 434 -32.74 -72.76 20.52
C VAL A 434 -32.77 -71.50 19.67
N TRP A 435 -33.44 -71.51 18.52
CA TRP A 435 -33.58 -70.35 17.66
C TRP A 435 -34.30 -69.18 18.36
N LEU A 436 -35.43 -69.45 19.04
CA LEU A 436 -36.15 -68.44 19.82
C LEU A 436 -35.34 -67.94 21.02
N GLY A 437 -34.57 -68.82 21.66
CA GLY A 437 -33.69 -68.50 22.78
C GLY A 437 -32.57 -67.53 22.39
N LEU A 438 -31.81 -67.87 21.34
CA LEU A 438 -30.77 -67.00 20.78
C LEU A 438 -31.35 -65.67 20.30
N ARG A 439 -32.50 -65.69 19.60
CA ARG A 439 -33.16 -64.47 19.13
C ARG A 439 -33.64 -63.57 20.28
N ARG A 440 -34.08 -64.14 21.41
CA ARG A 440 -34.46 -63.37 22.62
C ARG A 440 -33.26 -62.80 23.37
N ILE A 441 -32.15 -63.52 23.41
CA ILE A 441 -30.90 -63.04 24.04
C ILE A 441 -30.34 -61.85 23.24
N HIS A 442 -30.28 -61.95 21.91
CA HIS A 442 -29.84 -60.83 21.06
C HIS A 442 -30.77 -59.61 21.17
N LYS A 443 -32.09 -59.81 21.26
CA LYS A 443 -33.05 -58.71 21.46
C LYS A 443 -32.89 -58.00 22.82
N LYS A 444 -32.32 -58.67 23.83
CA LYS A 444 -32.01 -58.07 25.15
C LYS A 444 -30.60 -57.46 25.23
N ALA A 445 -29.67 -57.93 24.40
CA ALA A 445 -28.27 -57.48 24.41
C ALA A 445 -28.01 -56.22 23.55
N GLY A 446 -29.01 -55.69 22.84
CA GLY A 446 -28.90 -54.37 22.18
C GLY A 446 -28.00 -54.34 20.95
N VAL A 447 -27.90 -55.44 20.21
CA VAL A 447 -27.29 -55.47 18.88
C VAL A 447 -28.41 -55.74 17.88
N ALA A 448 -28.87 -54.67 17.24
CA ALA A 448 -29.68 -54.72 16.02
C ALA A 448 -28.85 -54.14 14.88
#